data_AF-A0A919P151-F1
#
_entry.id   AF-A0A919P151-F1
#
_cell.length_a   1.000
_cell.length_b   1.000
_cell.length_c   1.000
_cell.angle_alpha   90.00
_cell.angle_beta   90.00
_cell.angle_gamma   90.00
#
_symmetry.space_group_name_H-M   'P 1'
#
loop_
_entity.id
_entity.type
_entity.pdbx_description
1 polymer ?
#
loop_
_entity_poly.entity_id
_entity_poly.type
_entity_poly.pdbx_seq_one_letter_code
_entity_poly.pdbx_strand_id
1 'polypeptide(L)'
;MADEETIVFPRLGPGATTAAWIHRPSGLVTPPESTWHRRPVTLDRRAHVVLRGNDVRVDLQVERRNGWRVAGIPLYAVGPWGVAAQPLELMKALAAEVRSRRPYGADRVLAALDRHVALVRRTPDRLDLSPFASQIKGRMARIVDELS
;
A
#
# COMPACT_ATOMS: atom_id res chain seq x y z
N MET A 1 -0.02 10.91 -23.40
CA MET A 1 -1.17 10.32 -22.72
C MET A 1 -0.62 9.46 -21.60
N ALA A 2 -0.90 9.79 -20.34
CA ALA A 2 -0.58 8.86 -19.26
C ALA A 2 -1.43 7.61 -19.51
N ASP A 3 -0.77 6.46 -19.60
CA ASP A 3 -1.38 5.19 -19.93
C ASP A 3 -2.44 4.85 -18.87
N GLU A 4 -3.73 4.99 -19.18
CA GLU A 4 -4.85 4.66 -18.25
C GLU A 4 -4.79 3.20 -17.76
N GLU A 5 -4.00 2.40 -18.47
CA GLU A 5 -3.68 1.01 -18.21
C GLU A 5 -2.73 0.81 -17.04
N THR A 6 -2.05 1.85 -16.52
CA THR A 6 -1.08 1.70 -15.43
C THR A 6 -1.37 2.60 -14.23
N ILE A 7 -1.48 2.00 -13.05
CA ILE A 7 -1.53 2.75 -11.78
C ILE A 7 -0.10 2.92 -11.27
N VAL A 8 0.33 4.16 -11.04
CA VAL A 8 1.67 4.49 -10.56
C VAL A 8 1.61 4.93 -9.10
N PHE A 9 2.32 4.22 -8.22
CA PHE A 9 2.40 4.56 -6.80
C PHE A 9 3.73 5.26 -6.51
N PRO A 10 3.72 6.53 -6.08
CA PRO A 10 4.93 7.21 -5.63
C PRO A 10 5.47 6.63 -4.33
N ARG A 11 6.75 6.90 -4.04
CA ARG A 11 7.32 6.73 -2.70
C ARG A 11 6.62 7.70 -1.74
N LEU A 12 6.47 7.26 -0.50
CA LEU A 12 5.91 8.08 0.57
C LEU A 12 7.04 8.84 1.28
N GLY A 13 6.85 10.14 1.47
CA GLY A 13 7.87 11.06 1.99
C GLY A 13 8.47 11.96 0.91
N PRO A 14 9.47 12.79 1.27
CA PRO A 14 10.10 13.72 0.35
C PRO A 14 10.83 12.99 -0.79
N GLY A 15 10.66 13.49 -2.02
CA GLY A 15 11.24 12.93 -3.24
C GLY A 15 10.24 12.10 -4.04
N ALA A 16 9.66 12.71 -5.08
CA ALA A 16 8.69 12.07 -5.97
C ALA A 16 9.39 11.07 -6.92
N THR A 17 9.66 9.87 -6.41
CA THR A 17 10.15 8.75 -7.20
C THR A 17 9.14 7.61 -7.16
N THR A 18 9.07 6.83 -8.22
CA THR A 18 8.10 5.74 -8.30
C THR A 18 8.49 4.59 -7.37
N ALA A 19 7.49 4.03 -6.67
CA ALA A 19 7.65 2.96 -5.70
C ALA A 19 6.94 1.66 -6.05
N ALA A 20 5.96 1.68 -6.96
CA ALA A 20 5.35 0.50 -7.56
C ALA A 20 4.48 0.90 -8.77
N TRP A 21 4.21 -0.07 -9.64
CA TRP A 21 3.22 0.06 -10.70
C TRP A 21 2.26 -1.13 -10.71
N ILE A 22 1.03 -0.92 -11.15
CA ILE A 22 0.10 -1.99 -11.50
C ILE A 22 -0.32 -1.81 -12.96
N HIS A 23 0.06 -2.75 -13.82
CA HIS A 23 -0.47 -2.83 -15.19
C HIS A 23 -1.86 -3.48 -15.16
N ARG A 24 -2.90 -2.67 -15.22
CA ARG A 24 -4.31 -3.01 -14.98
C ARG A 24 -4.85 -4.12 -15.87
N PRO A 25 -4.53 -4.23 -17.18
CA PRO A 25 -5.00 -5.35 -18.00
C PRO A 25 -4.53 -6.69 -17.44
N SER A 26 -3.23 -6.78 -17.12
CA SER A 26 -2.63 -8.03 -16.63
C SER A 26 -2.76 -8.24 -15.12
N GLY A 27 -2.88 -7.17 -14.33
CA GLY A 27 -2.73 -7.17 -12.87
C GLY A 27 -1.29 -7.31 -12.41
N LEU A 28 -0.31 -7.15 -13.29
CA LEU A 28 1.10 -7.26 -12.92
C LEU A 28 1.50 -6.11 -12.01
N VAL A 29 1.87 -6.44 -10.78
CA VAL A 29 2.42 -5.51 -9.81
C VAL A 29 3.94 -5.57 -9.91
N THR A 30 4.55 -4.44 -10.26
CA THR A 30 5.98 -4.36 -10.54
C THR A 30 6.65 -3.48 -9.47
N PRO A 31 7.70 -3.97 -8.77
CA PRO A 31 8.50 -3.15 -7.87
C PRO A 31 9.51 -2.29 -8.65
N PRO A 32 9.96 -1.15 -8.09
CA PRO A 32 10.86 -0.20 -8.77
C PRO A 32 12.24 -0.79 -9.00
N GLU A 33 12.64 -1.73 -8.15
CA GLU A 33 13.87 -2.49 -8.26
C GLU A 33 13.53 -3.97 -8.13
N SER A 34 14.10 -4.78 -9.04
CA SER A 34 13.96 -6.22 -9.00
C SER A 34 15.18 -6.87 -8.34
N THR A 35 14.93 -7.70 -7.33
CA THR A 35 15.92 -8.59 -6.73
C THR A 35 15.51 -10.04 -6.94
N TRP A 36 16.27 -11.00 -6.42
CA TRP A 36 15.85 -12.41 -6.50
C TRP A 36 14.51 -12.66 -5.80
N HIS A 37 14.20 -11.91 -4.73
CA HIS A 37 12.97 -12.02 -3.94
C HIS A 37 11.91 -10.96 -4.29
N ARG A 38 12.32 -9.74 -4.65
CA ARG A 38 11.40 -8.68 -5.09
C ARG A 38 11.27 -8.72 -6.60
N ARG A 39 10.14 -9.20 -7.10
CA ARG A 39 9.93 -9.39 -8.55
C ARG A 39 8.51 -9.00 -8.92
N PRO A 40 8.23 -8.77 -10.22
CA PRO A 40 6.87 -8.60 -10.68
C PRO A 40 5.97 -9.78 -10.27
N VAL A 41 4.78 -9.48 -9.73
CA VAL A 41 3.80 -10.46 -9.30
C VAL A 41 2.43 -10.09 -9.84
N THR A 42 1.77 -11.04 -10.51
CA THR A 42 0.39 -10.87 -10.97
C THR A 42 -0.58 -10.95 -9.80
N LEU A 43 -1.33 -9.87 -9.58
CA LEU A 43 -2.50 -9.78 -8.72
C LEU A 43 -3.66 -10.54 -9.38
N ASP A 44 -3.92 -11.75 -8.91
CA ASP A 44 -5.05 -12.58 -9.31
C ASP A 44 -5.47 -13.48 -8.14
N ARG A 45 -6.46 -14.35 -8.37
CA ARG A 45 -7.00 -15.28 -7.35
C ARG A 45 -5.98 -16.24 -6.74
N ARG A 46 -4.86 -16.48 -7.40
CA ARG A 46 -3.78 -17.37 -6.95
C ARG A 46 -2.65 -16.61 -6.25
N ALA A 47 -2.70 -15.28 -6.19
CA ALA A 47 -1.81 -14.47 -5.37
C ALA A 47 -2.31 -14.41 -3.93
N HIS A 48 -1.40 -14.23 -2.98
CA HIS A 48 -1.74 -13.88 -1.61
C HIS A 48 -1.48 -12.38 -1.41
N VAL A 49 -2.42 -11.68 -0.80
CA VAL A 49 -2.25 -10.27 -0.43
C VAL A 49 -2.32 -10.09 1.07
N VAL A 50 -1.39 -9.30 1.61
CA VAL A 50 -1.27 -9.04 3.04
C VAL A 50 -0.78 -7.62 3.27
N LEU A 51 -1.33 -6.97 4.30
CA LEU A 51 -0.78 -5.71 4.80
C LEU A 51 0.39 -6.05 5.72
N ARG A 52 1.57 -5.53 5.38
CA ARG A 52 2.76 -5.75 6.18
C ARG A 52 3.31 -4.42 6.66
N GLY A 53 3.21 -4.22 7.96
CA GLY A 53 3.83 -3.11 8.65
C GLY A 53 5.23 -3.45 9.17
N ASN A 54 6.10 -2.43 9.18
CA ASN A 54 7.33 -2.40 9.96
C ASN A 54 7.29 -1.17 10.89
N ASP A 55 8.45 -0.73 11.39
CA ASP A 55 8.50 0.36 12.37
C ASP A 55 8.12 1.74 11.81
N VAL A 56 8.10 1.93 10.49
CA VAL A 56 7.88 3.24 9.87
C VAL A 56 6.94 3.24 8.68
N ARG A 57 6.50 2.08 8.19
CA ARG A 57 5.62 2.01 7.01
C ARG A 57 4.75 0.77 6.99
N VAL A 58 3.71 0.84 6.16
CA VAL A 58 2.82 -0.25 5.82
C VAL A 58 2.76 -0.38 4.31
N ASP A 59 3.09 -1.58 3.83
CA ASP A 59 3.01 -1.96 2.43
C ASP A 59 1.89 -2.99 2.24
N LEU A 60 1.19 -2.93 1.11
CA LEU A 60 0.47 -4.09 0.59
C LEU A 60 1.48 -5.00 -0.09
N GLN A 61 1.69 -6.20 0.42
CA GLN A 61 2.49 -7.22 -0.24
C GLN A 61 1.60 -8.13 -1.08
N VAL A 62 1.97 -8.30 -2.34
CA VAL A 62 1.40 -9.27 -3.27
C VAL A 62 2.42 -10.38 -3.46
N GLU A 63 2.06 -11.58 -3.04
CA GLU A 63 2.98 -12.70 -2.89
C GLU A 63 2.57 -13.89 -3.74
N ARG A 64 3.58 -14.65 -4.18
CA ARG A 64 3.42 -15.96 -4.85
C ARG A 64 4.35 -16.98 -4.27
N ARG A 65 3.96 -18.25 -4.47
CA ARG A 65 4.74 -19.42 -4.06
C ARG A 65 5.13 -19.28 -2.59
N ASN A 66 4.18 -19.08 -1.69
CA ASN A 66 4.43 -18.94 -0.23
C ASN A 66 5.51 -17.89 0.13
N GLY A 67 5.44 -16.69 -0.47
CA GLY A 67 6.35 -15.59 -0.14
C GLY A 67 7.69 -15.58 -0.89
N TRP A 68 8.00 -16.59 -1.72
CA TRP A 68 9.25 -16.62 -2.50
C TRP A 68 9.36 -15.52 -3.55
N ARG A 69 8.22 -14.97 -4.01
CA ARG A 69 8.18 -13.80 -4.88
C ARG A 69 7.20 -12.79 -4.30
N VAL A 70 7.67 -11.55 -4.13
CA VAL A 70 6.87 -10.49 -3.52
C VAL A 70 7.00 -9.19 -4.31
N ALA A 71 5.88 -8.53 -4.53
CA ALA A 71 5.81 -7.14 -4.95
C ALA A 71 5.12 -6.32 -3.84
N GLY A 72 5.69 -5.18 -3.47
CA GLY A 72 5.15 -4.32 -2.41
C GLY A 72 4.63 -3.01 -2.98
N ILE A 73 3.46 -2.57 -2.52
CA ILE A 73 2.90 -1.25 -2.83
C ILE A 73 2.87 -0.46 -1.51
N PRO A 74 3.59 0.65 -1.38
CA PRO A 74 3.58 1.44 -0.15
C PRO A 74 2.24 2.13 0.02
N LEU A 75 1.62 2.00 1.19
CA LEU A 75 0.31 2.59 1.48
C LEU A 75 0.40 3.72 2.49
N TYR A 76 1.23 3.55 3.51
CA TYR A 76 1.32 4.45 4.65
C TYR A 76 2.74 4.49 5.19
N ALA A 77 3.22 5.66 5.59
CA ALA A 77 4.53 5.84 6.18
C ALA A 77 4.52 6.95 7.23
N VAL A 78 5.42 6.81 8.21
CA VAL A 78 5.64 7.76 9.30
C VAL A 78 7.13 8.08 9.35
N GLY A 79 7.47 9.36 9.29
CA GLY A 79 8.83 9.85 9.32
C GLY A 79 8.98 11.21 10.01
N PRO A 80 10.18 11.82 9.97
CA PRO A 80 10.41 13.16 10.53
C PRO A 80 9.55 14.26 9.89
N TRP A 81 9.04 14.00 8.69
CA TRP A 81 8.15 14.87 7.93
C TRP A 81 6.66 14.61 8.25
N GLY A 82 6.36 13.80 9.28
CA GLY A 82 5.01 13.44 9.70
C GLY A 82 4.51 12.15 9.08
N VAL A 83 3.19 12.09 8.86
CA VAL A 83 2.48 10.93 8.29
C VAL A 83 2.19 11.17 6.81
N ALA A 84 2.43 10.18 5.96
CA ALA A 84 1.95 10.19 4.58
C ALA A 84 1.23 8.90 4.25
N ALA A 85 0.24 9.05 3.39
CA ALA A 85 -0.46 7.96 2.75
C ALA A 85 -0.46 8.21 1.24
N GLN A 86 -0.76 7.17 0.48
CA GLN A 86 -1.02 7.37 -0.95
C GLN A 86 -2.24 8.29 -1.14
N PRO A 87 -2.25 9.08 -2.23
CA PRO A 87 -3.43 9.84 -2.63
C PRO A 87 -4.70 9.00 -2.62
N LEU A 88 -5.81 9.62 -2.21
CA LEU A 88 -7.12 8.99 -2.09
C LEU A 88 -7.52 8.21 -3.35
N GLU A 89 -7.29 8.78 -4.53
CA GLU A 89 -7.64 8.15 -5.80
C GLU A 89 -6.81 6.89 -6.09
N LEU A 90 -5.53 6.87 -5.70
CA LEU A 90 -4.70 5.67 -5.82
C LEU A 90 -5.16 4.57 -4.86
N MET A 91 -5.58 4.93 -3.64
CA MET A 91 -6.15 3.98 -2.69
C MET A 91 -7.46 3.36 -3.19
N LYS A 92 -8.34 4.17 -3.79
CA LYS A 92 -9.58 3.68 -4.42
C LYS A 92 -9.29 2.78 -5.62
N ALA A 93 -8.35 3.19 -6.48
CA ALA A 93 -7.96 2.40 -7.64
C ALA A 93 -7.37 1.04 -7.22
N LEU A 94 -6.51 1.03 -6.19
CA LEU A 94 -6.00 -0.21 -5.61
C LEU A 94 -7.10 -1.10 -5.05
N ALA A 95 -8.04 -0.54 -4.28
CA ALA A 95 -9.17 -1.29 -3.75
C ALA A 95 -10.03 -1.90 -4.88
N ALA A 96 -10.24 -1.17 -5.98
CA ALA A 96 -10.94 -1.68 -7.15
C ALA A 96 -10.21 -2.87 -7.80
N GLU A 97 -8.88 -2.79 -7.97
CA GLU A 97 -8.08 -3.90 -8.51
C GLU A 97 -8.15 -5.14 -7.61
N VAL A 98 -7.97 -4.99 -6.29
CA VAL A 98 -8.07 -6.10 -5.33
C VAL A 98 -9.47 -6.71 -5.35
N ARG A 99 -10.52 -5.88 -5.41
CA ARG A 99 -11.92 -6.33 -5.44
C ARG A 99 -12.27 -7.08 -6.72
N SER A 100 -11.79 -6.62 -7.86
CA SER A 100 -11.99 -7.29 -9.16
C SER A 100 -11.28 -8.65 -9.21
N ARG A 101 -10.03 -8.68 -8.73
CA ARG A 101 -9.13 -9.83 -8.91
C ARG A 101 -9.27 -10.91 -7.85
N ARG A 102 -9.79 -10.55 -6.66
CA ARG A 102 -10.07 -11.45 -5.52
C ARG A 102 -8.90 -12.38 -5.17
N PRO A 103 -7.67 -11.87 -4.92
CA PRO A 103 -6.57 -12.68 -4.38
C PRO A 103 -6.91 -13.29 -3.00
N TYR A 104 -6.17 -14.29 -2.56
CA TYR A 104 -6.24 -14.78 -1.19
C TYR A 104 -5.89 -13.65 -0.21
N GLY A 105 -6.69 -13.48 0.85
CA GLY A 105 -6.53 -12.38 1.81
C GLY A 105 -7.21 -11.07 1.39
N ALA A 106 -7.88 -11.02 0.23
CA ALA A 106 -8.55 -9.83 -0.28
C ALA A 106 -9.51 -9.18 0.72
N ASP A 107 -10.34 -9.97 1.43
CA ASP A 107 -11.36 -9.39 2.32
C ASP A 107 -10.75 -8.57 3.47
N ARG A 108 -9.66 -9.05 4.07
CA ARG A 108 -8.94 -8.31 5.14
C ARG A 108 -8.31 -7.03 4.60
N VAL A 109 -7.67 -7.11 3.42
CA VAL A 109 -7.04 -5.97 2.76
C VAL A 109 -8.10 -4.92 2.36
N LEU A 110 -9.19 -5.35 1.75
CA LEU A 110 -10.30 -4.47 1.33
C LEU A 110 -10.94 -3.78 2.52
N ALA A 111 -11.18 -4.49 3.62
CA ALA A 111 -11.73 -3.88 4.84
C ALA A 111 -10.85 -2.73 5.36
N ALA A 112 -9.52 -2.89 5.33
CA ALA A 112 -8.60 -1.82 5.74
C ALA A 112 -8.54 -0.68 4.73
N LEU A 113 -8.48 -0.97 3.43
CA LEU A 113 -8.48 0.04 2.36
C LEU A 113 -9.78 0.86 2.39
N ASP A 114 -10.95 0.23 2.48
CA ASP A 114 -12.24 0.90 2.50
C ASP A 114 -12.38 1.79 3.74
N ARG A 115 -11.91 1.33 4.92
CA ARG A 115 -11.86 2.16 6.15
C ARG A 115 -10.93 3.36 5.99
N HIS A 116 -9.75 3.17 5.41
CA HIS A 116 -8.81 4.26 5.16
C HIS A 116 -9.40 5.29 4.16
N VAL A 117 -9.99 4.82 3.07
CA VAL A 117 -10.67 5.68 2.07
C VAL A 117 -11.81 6.47 2.72
N ALA A 118 -12.61 5.83 3.58
CA ALA A 118 -13.67 6.51 4.31
C ALA A 118 -13.13 7.57 5.29
N LEU A 119 -12.03 7.27 6.00
CA LEU A 119 -11.36 8.22 6.89
C LEU A 119 -10.87 9.45 6.12
N VAL A 120 -10.05 9.26 5.09
CA VAL A 120 -9.45 10.35 4.31
C VAL A 120 -10.52 11.24 3.66
N ARG A 121 -11.65 10.64 3.25
CA ARG A 121 -12.79 11.41 2.72
C ARG A 121 -13.46 12.31 3.77
N ARG A 122 -13.48 11.91 5.04
CA ARG A 122 -14.17 12.62 6.13
C ARG A 122 -13.24 13.63 6.80
N THR A 123 -12.00 13.23 7.06
CA THR A 123 -10.99 13.96 7.83
C THR A 123 -9.62 13.79 7.16
N PRO A 124 -9.36 14.49 6.05
CA PRO A 124 -8.14 14.32 5.24
C PRO A 124 -6.84 14.68 5.98
N ASP A 125 -6.95 15.50 7.01
CA ASP A 125 -5.88 15.97 7.90
C ASP A 125 -5.52 14.95 9.01
N ARG A 126 -6.36 13.95 9.25
CA ARG A 126 -6.22 12.98 10.35
C ARG A 126 -5.70 11.62 9.91
N LEU A 127 -4.58 11.60 9.19
CA LEU A 127 -3.94 10.36 8.75
C LEU A 127 -3.38 9.53 9.92
N ASP A 128 -3.19 10.12 11.09
CA ASP A 128 -2.87 9.45 12.36
C ASP A 128 -3.93 8.41 12.77
N LEU A 129 -5.19 8.62 12.39
CA LEU A 129 -6.31 7.71 12.69
C LEU A 129 -6.47 6.57 11.68
N SER A 130 -5.57 6.47 10.70
CA SER A 130 -5.61 5.46 9.66
C SER A 130 -5.62 4.03 10.23
N PRO A 131 -6.40 3.09 9.67
CA PRO A 131 -6.32 1.69 10.08
C PRO A 131 -4.91 1.08 9.87
N PHE A 132 -4.10 1.66 8.98
CA PHE A 132 -2.71 1.27 8.78
C PHE A 132 -1.80 1.65 9.93
N ALA A 133 -2.15 2.69 10.70
CA ALA A 133 -1.33 3.15 11.81
C ALA A 133 -1.12 2.04 12.86
N SER A 134 -2.15 1.22 13.10
CA SER A 134 -2.09 0.02 13.96
C SER A 134 -1.11 -1.08 13.53
N GLN A 135 -0.67 -1.05 12.26
CA GLN A 135 0.26 -2.05 11.72
C GLN A 135 1.73 -1.65 11.93
N ILE A 136 1.99 -0.40 12.35
CA ILE A 136 3.33 0.07 12.65
C ILE A 136 3.78 -0.45 14.02
N LYS A 137 4.87 -1.23 14.04
CA LYS A 137 5.26 -2.02 15.21
C LYS A 137 5.96 -1.25 16.33
N GLY A 138 6.48 -0.04 16.09
CA GLY A 138 7.38 0.59 17.05
C GLY A 138 7.36 2.12 17.20
N ARG A 139 6.88 2.90 16.22
CA ARG A 139 7.14 4.36 16.20
C ARG A 139 5.96 5.27 16.57
N MET A 140 4.71 4.83 16.43
CA MET A 140 3.57 5.69 16.79
C MET A 140 3.53 6.02 18.28
N ALA A 141 3.97 5.10 19.15
CA ALA A 141 4.01 5.36 20.59
C ALA A 141 4.95 6.51 20.96
N ARG A 142 6.08 6.70 20.25
CA ARG A 142 7.04 7.78 20.55
C ARG A 142 6.68 9.13 19.94
N ILE A 143 6.07 9.15 18.76
CA ILE A 143 5.71 10.42 18.09
C ILE A 143 4.52 11.09 18.77
N VAL A 144 3.60 10.31 19.38
CA VAL A 144 2.52 10.86 20.21
C VAL A 144 3.06 11.49 21.50
N ASP A 145 4.09 10.90 22.12
CA ASP A 145 4.77 11.47 23.30
C ASP A 145 5.58 12.74 22.99
N GLU A 146 6.16 12.87 21.80
CA GLU A 146 6.97 14.04 21.40
C GLU A 146 6.13 15.24 20.93
N LEU A 147 4.82 15.05 20.70
CA LEU A 147 3.88 16.09 20.24
C LEU A 147 2.81 16.46 21.29
N SER A 148 2.89 15.89 22.50
CA SER A 148 2.03 16.18 23.66
C SER A 148 2.76 17.05 24.68
#